data_AF-A0AAD4NC04-F1
#
_entry.id   AF-A0AAD4NC04-F1
#
_cell.length_a   1.000
_cell.length_b   1.000
_cell.length_c   1.000
_cell.angle_alpha   90.00
_cell.angle_beta   90.00
_cell.angle_gamma   90.00
#
_symmetry.space_group_name_H-M   'P 1'
#
loop_
_entity.id
_entity.type
_entity.pdbx_description
1 polymer ?
#
loop_
_entity_poly.entity_id
_entity_poly.type
_entity_poly.pdbx_seq_one_letter_code
_entity_poly.pdbx_strand_id
1 'polypeptide(L)'
;MSPSRGSANANQCCKRGRISRPTPARLEVCRWSALFLAHFLPTWLVIFFLATAYSSHAPVEDRAIQRFGLHQAHHYYRVMRETNTPWGLPQGIPHQPWFQRRRTRFWSAKHQIPYNVIMILPGKESNNDKFGLTIDKAMPVIDIAIEDIVHSQIMPEGWINITYHDSRVWEDTLLAERYATVGVVQAYCEHRLDAIFGFADSYSLATVSKVSAGFGHGVPIITTTGLNSQIGSKRSYPYVTRMTGSYWQMAQSTYQFIAHHQEEEQNSGVNSTNLNYKNLVFMYHDKKRAINRHQVMGENADDTVSSHCYFSLHSIKNYFREKSEHFKESWKVQTPYWPFDEEENRKENDTKEWVKMASNAANEKKLEI
;
A
#
# COMPACT_ATOMS: atom_id res chain seq x y z
N MET A 1 48.82 -35.20 -38.42
CA MET A 1 49.40 -33.98 -37.86
C MET A 1 48.87 -33.80 -36.44
N SER A 2 49.74 -34.02 -35.46
CA SER A 2 49.61 -33.60 -34.06
C SER A 2 51.01 -33.11 -33.65
N PRO A 3 51.27 -32.46 -32.50
CA PRO A 3 50.39 -31.84 -31.49
C PRO A 3 50.86 -30.39 -31.14
N SER A 4 50.20 -29.62 -30.27
CA SER A 4 50.62 -29.34 -28.87
C SER A 4 49.64 -28.32 -28.25
N ARG A 5 49.00 -28.54 -27.09
CA ARG A 5 49.45 -28.32 -25.69
C ARG A 5 50.13 -26.99 -25.40
N GLY A 6 49.49 -26.18 -24.55
CA GLY A 6 50.10 -25.06 -23.81
C GLY A 6 49.24 -24.65 -22.62
N SER A 7 49.66 -25.06 -21.42
CA SER A 7 49.15 -24.68 -20.10
C SER A 7 50.14 -23.72 -19.44
N ALA A 8 49.66 -22.66 -18.78
CA ALA A 8 50.30 -21.93 -17.67
C ALA A 8 49.26 -20.89 -17.14
N ASN A 9 48.64 -21.01 -15.96
CA ASN A 9 49.11 -20.82 -14.58
C ASN A 9 49.59 -19.41 -14.18
N ALA A 10 48.78 -18.80 -13.29
CA ALA A 10 49.10 -18.11 -12.05
C ALA A 10 50.07 -16.89 -12.01
N ASN A 11 49.49 -15.83 -11.44
CA ASN A 11 50.09 -14.83 -10.53
C ASN A 11 51.01 -13.74 -11.08
N GLN A 12 50.83 -12.57 -10.46
CA GLN A 12 51.82 -11.52 -10.19
C GLN A 12 51.76 -10.29 -11.11
N CYS A 13 51.02 -9.26 -10.68
CA CYS A 13 51.64 -7.94 -10.50
C CYS A 13 50.78 -7.01 -9.61
N CYS A 14 51.09 -7.02 -8.31
CA CYS A 14 50.89 -5.88 -7.42
C CYS A 14 52.03 -4.88 -7.68
N LYS A 15 51.74 -3.66 -8.12
CA LYS A 15 52.61 -2.50 -7.87
C LYS A 15 51.79 -1.27 -7.47
N ARG A 16 52.24 -0.70 -6.36
CA ARG A 16 51.72 0.45 -5.62
C ARG A 16 51.80 1.74 -6.44
N GLY A 17 50.79 2.59 -6.28
CA GLY A 17 50.87 4.04 -6.52
C GLY A 17 50.15 4.78 -5.39
N ARG A 18 50.89 5.36 -4.45
CA ARG A 18 50.42 6.41 -3.52
C ARG A 18 50.52 7.75 -4.22
N ILE A 19 49.55 8.63 -3.99
CA ILE A 19 49.51 10.12 -3.99
C ILE A 19 48.00 10.44 -3.88
N SER A 20 47.41 11.32 -3.09
CA SER A 20 47.79 12.24 -1.99
C SER A 20 46.45 12.73 -1.41
N ARG A 21 46.35 12.92 -0.08
CA ARG A 21 45.18 13.53 0.57
C ARG A 21 45.10 15.03 0.28
N PRO A 22 43.89 15.62 0.34
CA PRO A 22 43.73 16.90 1.04
C PRO A 22 42.71 16.76 2.19
N THR A 23 43.04 17.41 3.30
CA THR A 23 42.20 17.66 4.48
C THR A 23 41.46 19.02 4.33
N PRO A 24 40.69 19.50 5.30
CA PRO A 24 39.23 19.43 5.30
C PRO A 24 38.58 20.82 5.11
N ALA A 25 37.53 20.92 4.30
CA ALA A 25 36.69 22.12 4.29
C ALA A 25 35.66 22.04 5.41
N ARG A 26 35.86 22.91 6.40
CA ARG A 26 34.96 23.30 7.48
C ARG A 26 33.73 23.97 6.84
N LEU A 27 32.53 23.40 6.96
CA LEU A 27 31.28 24.09 6.62
C LEU A 27 30.18 23.75 7.63
N GLU A 28 29.89 24.80 8.38
CA GLU A 28 28.80 25.13 9.28
C GLU A 28 27.64 24.15 9.48
N VAL A 29 27.54 23.70 10.73
CA VAL A 29 26.30 23.30 11.40
C VAL A 29 25.55 24.57 11.81
N CYS A 30 24.42 24.88 11.17
CA CYS A 30 23.19 25.39 11.79
C CYS A 30 22.19 25.89 10.74
N ARG A 31 20.90 25.67 11.03
CA ARG A 31 19.68 26.17 10.35
C ARG A 31 19.25 25.47 9.04
N TRP A 32 18.75 24.25 9.15
CA TRP A 32 17.61 23.78 8.31
C TRP A 32 16.73 22.81 9.12
N SER A 33 16.25 23.27 10.28
CA SER A 33 15.21 22.61 11.05
C SER A 33 13.92 23.42 10.92
N ALA A 34 13.20 23.28 9.80
CA ALA A 34 11.80 23.71 9.62
C ALA A 34 11.15 23.44 8.23
N LEU A 35 11.77 22.74 7.28
CA LEU A 35 11.27 22.71 5.88
C LEU A 35 11.25 21.34 5.20
N PHE A 36 10.94 20.27 5.93
CA PHE A 36 10.85 18.91 5.36
C PHE A 36 9.58 18.14 5.74
N LEU A 37 8.46 18.85 5.91
CA LEU A 37 7.15 18.24 6.25
C LEU A 37 6.02 18.57 5.25
N ALA A 38 6.36 19.02 4.05
CA ALA A 38 5.34 19.39 3.06
C ALA A 38 5.73 18.94 1.65
N HIS A 39 5.91 17.63 1.41
CA HIS A 39 5.81 17.01 0.08
C HIS A 39 5.68 15.49 0.21
N PHE A 40 4.60 15.02 0.85
CA PHE A 40 4.11 13.65 0.72
C PHE A 40 2.57 13.67 0.80
N LEU A 41 1.95 14.21 -0.25
CA LEU A 41 0.57 13.90 -0.60
C LEU A 41 0.64 13.23 -1.98
N PRO A 42 0.35 11.93 -2.11
CA PRO A 42 0.12 11.35 -3.42
C PRO A 42 -1.15 12.00 -3.99
N THR A 43 -0.98 12.73 -5.08
CA THR A 43 -2.02 13.35 -5.90
C THR A 43 -2.88 12.28 -6.58
N TRP A 44 -3.66 11.52 -5.82
CA TRP A 44 -4.54 10.48 -6.36
C TRP A 44 -5.87 10.49 -5.62
N LEU A 45 -6.56 11.63 -5.71
CA LEU A 45 -8.01 11.76 -5.58
C LEU A 45 -8.40 13.18 -6.04
N VAL A 46 -8.54 13.41 -7.34
CA VAL A 46 -9.28 14.59 -7.81
C VAL A 46 -10.76 14.22 -7.78
N ILE A 47 -11.40 14.38 -6.63
CA ILE A 47 -12.87 14.40 -6.59
C ILE A 47 -13.30 15.81 -6.96
N PHE A 48 -13.82 15.98 -8.19
CA PHE A 48 -14.58 17.17 -8.53
C PHE A 48 -15.95 17.09 -7.84
N PHE A 49 -16.17 17.90 -6.81
CA PHE A 49 -17.49 18.18 -6.26
C PHE A 49 -18.02 19.50 -6.84
N LEU A 50 -19.02 19.42 -7.72
CA LEU A 50 -19.85 20.57 -8.07
C LEU A 50 -21.08 20.55 -7.15
N ALA A 51 -20.99 21.25 -6.03
CA ALA A 51 -22.16 21.66 -5.27
C ALA A 51 -22.43 23.14 -5.58
N THR A 52 -23.47 23.42 -6.35
CA THR A 52 -24.00 24.77 -6.48
C THR A 52 -24.84 25.07 -5.24
N ALA A 53 -24.20 25.67 -4.24
CA ALA A 53 -24.89 26.33 -3.13
C ALA A 53 -24.60 27.83 -3.20
N TYR A 54 -25.60 28.59 -3.65
CA TYR A 54 -25.62 30.04 -3.59
C TYR A 54 -25.69 30.46 -2.11
N SER A 55 -24.63 31.05 -1.55
CA SER A 55 -24.76 32.04 -0.48
C SER A 55 -23.44 32.79 -0.25
N SER A 56 -23.60 34.08 0.06
CA SER A 56 -22.66 35.19 0.10
C SER A 56 -21.56 35.17 1.17
N HIS A 57 -20.38 35.68 0.80
CA HIS A 57 -19.37 36.44 1.57
C HIS A 57 -19.09 36.10 3.07
N ALA A 58 -17.88 35.61 3.36
CA ALA A 58 -16.80 36.30 4.15
C ALA A 58 -15.67 35.30 4.58
N PRO A 59 -14.40 35.74 4.71
CA PRO A 59 -13.23 34.87 4.91
C PRO A 59 -12.87 34.69 6.40
N VAL A 60 -12.40 33.51 6.81
CA VAL A 60 -11.81 33.28 8.14
C VAL A 60 -10.47 32.53 8.03
N GLU A 61 -9.50 33.04 8.78
CA GLU A 61 -8.05 32.91 8.66
C GLU A 61 -7.40 31.56 9.06
N ASP A 62 -6.23 31.33 8.46
CA ASP A 62 -5.23 30.25 8.55
C ASP A 62 -4.73 29.77 9.93
N ARG A 63 -5.28 30.20 11.07
CA ARG A 63 -4.73 29.85 12.40
C ARG A 63 -5.32 28.59 13.04
N ALA A 64 -6.37 28.01 12.47
CA ALA A 64 -7.03 26.80 13.03
C ALA A 64 -6.31 25.48 12.67
N ILE A 65 -5.61 25.45 11.54
CA ILE A 65 -5.04 24.20 10.98
C ILE A 65 -3.79 23.76 11.76
N GLN A 66 -2.98 24.69 12.27
CA GLN A 66 -1.79 24.34 13.06
C GLN A 66 -2.11 23.82 14.47
N ARG A 67 -3.25 24.20 15.07
CA ARG A 67 -3.64 23.72 16.41
C ARG A 67 -4.30 22.34 16.40
N PHE A 68 -4.92 21.94 15.28
CA PHE A 68 -5.55 20.62 15.14
C PHE A 68 -4.52 19.47 15.06
N GLY A 69 -3.38 19.69 14.38
CA GLY A 69 -2.34 18.67 14.20
C GLY A 69 -1.64 18.26 15.50
N LEU A 70 -1.44 19.20 16.44
CA LEU A 70 -0.82 18.90 17.75
C LEU A 70 -1.79 18.25 18.74
N HIS A 71 -3.10 18.54 18.65
CA HIS A 71 -4.08 18.00 19.59
C HIS A 71 -4.44 16.53 19.30
N GLN A 72 -4.42 16.10 18.03
CA GLN A 72 -4.68 14.69 17.67
C GLN A 72 -3.52 13.76 18.02
N ALA A 73 -2.27 14.21 17.88
CA ALA A 73 -1.10 13.41 18.26
C ALA A 73 -1.05 13.14 19.78
N HIS A 74 -1.42 14.12 20.60
CA HIS A 74 -1.46 13.97 22.06
C HIS A 74 -2.62 13.09 22.55
N HIS A 75 -3.75 13.06 21.84
CA HIS A 75 -4.88 12.20 22.19
C HIS A 75 -4.64 10.73 21.82
N TYR A 76 -3.93 10.46 20.72
CA TYR A 76 -3.60 9.11 20.28
C TYR A 76 -2.59 8.42 21.21
N TYR A 77 -1.58 9.16 21.69
CA TYR A 77 -0.62 8.64 22.68
C TYR A 77 -1.22 8.42 24.08
N ARG A 78 -2.30 9.14 24.44
CA ARG A 78 -2.97 9.00 25.74
C ARG A 78 -3.91 7.78 25.78
N VAL A 79 -4.65 7.53 24.71
CA VAL A 79 -5.57 6.37 24.61
C VAL A 79 -4.83 5.03 24.56
N MET A 80 -3.63 5.00 23.96
CA MET A 80 -2.76 3.80 23.98
C MET A 80 -2.16 3.50 25.37
N ARG A 81 -2.16 4.46 26.30
CA ARG A 81 -1.63 4.28 27.65
C ARG A 81 -2.69 3.91 28.69
N GLU A 82 -3.96 4.22 28.44
CA GLU A 82 -5.05 4.12 29.43
C GLU A 82 -5.95 2.87 29.25
N THR A 83 -5.78 2.06 28.20
CA THR A 83 -6.63 0.87 27.92
C THR A 83 -6.08 -0.46 28.47
N ASN A 84 -5.43 -0.42 29.62
CA ASN A 84 -4.95 -1.62 30.32
C ASN A 84 -5.89 -1.98 31.50
N THR A 85 -7.14 -2.34 31.23
CA THR A 85 -8.00 -3.12 32.15
C THR A 85 -9.01 -3.99 31.39
N PRO A 86 -9.38 -5.18 31.92
CA PRO A 86 -10.00 -6.26 31.16
C PRO A 86 -11.54 -6.18 31.15
N TRP A 87 -12.14 -6.29 29.97
CA TRP A 87 -13.60 -6.39 29.82
C TRP A 87 -14.11 -7.77 30.25
N GLY A 88 -15.08 -7.75 31.16
CA GLY A 88 -15.80 -8.91 31.67
C GLY A 88 -16.78 -9.51 30.66
N LEU A 89 -16.87 -10.84 30.66
CA LEU A 89 -17.83 -11.65 29.90
C LEU A 89 -19.07 -11.95 30.76
N PRO A 90 -20.31 -11.95 30.21
CA PRO A 90 -21.45 -12.60 30.85
C PRO A 90 -21.38 -14.13 30.68
N GLN A 91 -21.82 -14.82 31.74
CA GLN A 91 -21.59 -16.22 32.06
C GLN A 91 -22.52 -17.20 31.33
N GLY A 92 -22.04 -18.43 31.09
CA GLY A 92 -22.91 -19.58 30.84
C GLY A 92 -22.38 -20.65 29.88
N ILE A 93 -21.22 -21.26 30.13
CA ILE A 93 -20.80 -22.53 29.48
C ILE A 93 -20.06 -23.39 30.54
N PRO A 94 -20.32 -24.70 30.66
CA PRO A 94 -19.78 -25.52 31.75
C PRO A 94 -18.26 -25.69 31.65
N HIS A 95 -17.61 -25.64 32.82
CA HIS A 95 -16.18 -25.84 33.02
C HIS A 95 -15.65 -27.12 32.35
N GLN A 96 -14.63 -26.98 31.48
CA GLN A 96 -13.64 -28.02 31.26
C GLN A 96 -12.25 -27.57 31.75
N PRO A 97 -11.51 -28.38 32.53
CA PRO A 97 -10.25 -27.99 33.11
C PRO A 97 -9.08 -28.35 32.19
N TRP A 98 -8.70 -27.45 31.30
CA TRP A 98 -7.43 -27.57 30.57
C TRP A 98 -6.83 -26.20 30.26
N PHE A 99 -6.48 -25.48 31.32
CA PHE A 99 -5.45 -24.44 31.24
C PHE A 99 -4.42 -24.65 32.34
N GLN A 100 -3.69 -25.76 32.25
CA GLN A 100 -2.34 -25.79 32.79
C GLN A 100 -1.52 -24.83 31.93
N ARG A 101 -1.01 -23.78 32.58
CA ARG A 101 -0.06 -22.80 32.06
C ARG A 101 1.19 -23.53 31.58
N ARG A 102 1.16 -24.07 30.36
CA ARG A 102 2.37 -24.52 29.67
C ARG A 102 3.17 -23.24 29.40
N ARG A 103 4.16 -22.97 30.24
CA ARG A 103 5.36 -22.25 29.82
C ARG A 103 5.88 -23.01 28.60
N THR A 104 5.45 -22.59 27.41
CA THR A 104 6.07 -23.06 26.17
C THR A 104 7.53 -22.66 26.31
N ARG A 105 8.40 -23.66 26.45
CA ARG A 105 9.83 -23.48 26.21
C ARG A 105 9.90 -22.78 24.85
N PHE A 106 10.26 -21.50 24.86
CA PHE A 106 10.73 -20.84 23.66
C PHE A 106 11.92 -21.68 23.21
N TRP A 107 11.73 -22.47 22.17
CA TRP A 107 12.84 -23.12 21.51
C TRP A 107 13.70 -21.97 20.98
N SER A 108 14.84 -21.75 21.64
CA SER A 108 15.91 -20.89 21.14
C SER A 108 16.52 -21.62 19.95
N ALA A 109 15.84 -21.57 18.81
CA ALA A 109 16.52 -21.75 17.54
C ALA A 109 17.42 -20.52 17.40
N LYS A 110 18.72 -20.69 17.64
CA LYS A 110 19.72 -19.69 17.26
C LYS A 110 19.59 -19.51 15.75
N HIS A 111 18.92 -18.44 15.32
CA HIS A 111 18.88 -18.07 13.92
C HIS A 111 20.32 -17.84 13.44
N GLN A 112 20.68 -18.38 12.27
CA GLN A 112 22.01 -18.20 11.71
C GLN A 112 22.09 -16.78 11.12
N ILE A 113 22.94 -15.94 11.70
CA ILE A 113 23.26 -14.64 11.13
C ILE A 113 24.17 -14.85 9.91
N PRO A 114 23.96 -14.14 8.79
CA PRO A 114 22.97 -13.09 8.60
C PRO A 114 21.54 -13.61 8.33
N TYR A 115 20.54 -12.86 8.81
CA TYR A 115 19.14 -13.04 8.43
C TYR A 115 18.96 -12.59 6.97
N ASN A 116 18.66 -13.52 6.07
CA ASN A 116 18.65 -13.26 4.63
C ASN A 116 17.26 -12.83 4.16
N VAL A 117 17.18 -11.60 3.65
CA VAL A 117 15.95 -11.02 3.12
C VAL A 117 16.09 -10.80 1.63
N ILE A 118 15.10 -11.21 0.86
CA ILE A 118 14.95 -10.76 -0.52
C ILE A 118 13.98 -9.59 -0.56
N MET A 119 14.38 -8.50 -1.21
CA MET A 119 13.52 -7.36 -1.47
C MET A 119 13.13 -7.33 -2.94
N ILE A 120 11.83 -7.40 -3.20
CA ILE A 120 11.31 -7.47 -4.57
C ILE A 120 10.61 -6.16 -4.88
N LEU A 121 11.26 -5.36 -5.74
CA LEU A 121 10.77 -4.07 -6.19
C LEU A 121 11.14 -3.85 -7.67
N PRO A 122 10.47 -2.94 -8.38
CA PRO A 122 10.88 -2.49 -9.70
C PRO A 122 12.30 -1.92 -9.69
N GLY A 123 13.12 -2.33 -10.66
CA GLY A 123 14.43 -1.73 -10.89
C GLY A 123 14.37 -0.34 -11.54
N LYS A 124 13.23 0.04 -12.12
CA LYS A 124 13.03 1.32 -12.82
C LYS A 124 11.65 1.89 -12.56
N GLU A 125 11.54 3.20 -12.68
CA GLU A 125 10.25 3.89 -12.67
C GLU A 125 9.45 3.59 -13.93
N SER A 126 8.12 3.58 -13.79
CA SER A 126 7.20 3.42 -14.91
C SER A 126 5.80 3.87 -14.52
N ASN A 127 4.93 4.03 -15.51
CA ASN A 127 3.50 4.23 -15.27
C ASN A 127 2.82 3.01 -14.65
N ASN A 128 3.46 1.83 -14.67
CA ASN A 128 2.92 0.60 -14.11
C ASN A 128 3.09 0.55 -12.58
N ASP A 129 4.16 1.15 -12.05
CA ASP A 129 4.38 1.28 -10.61
C ASP A 129 3.63 2.51 -10.07
N LYS A 130 2.39 2.27 -9.61
CA LYS A 130 1.52 3.32 -9.08
C LYS A 130 1.95 3.83 -7.69
N PHE A 131 2.88 3.15 -7.02
CA PHE A 131 3.38 3.57 -5.71
C PHE A 131 4.72 4.32 -5.80
N GLY A 132 5.37 4.30 -6.97
CA GLY A 132 6.67 4.93 -7.20
C GLY A 132 7.78 4.32 -6.33
N LEU A 133 7.64 3.05 -5.96
CA LEU A 133 8.57 2.30 -5.13
C LEU A 133 9.54 1.53 -6.02
N THR A 134 10.73 2.06 -6.23
CA THR A 134 11.82 1.38 -6.94
C THR A 134 12.91 0.91 -5.97
N ILE A 135 13.74 -0.04 -6.41
CA ILE A 135 14.93 -0.48 -5.67
C ILE A 135 15.80 0.73 -5.29
N ASP A 136 16.10 1.60 -6.26
CA ASP A 136 16.96 2.78 -6.05
C ASP A 136 16.41 3.78 -5.03
N LYS A 137 15.09 3.86 -4.89
CA LYS A 137 14.44 4.73 -3.90
C LYS A 137 14.34 4.09 -2.52
N ALA A 138 14.10 2.78 -2.46
CA ALA A 138 13.92 2.06 -1.21
C ALA A 138 15.25 1.81 -0.49
N MET A 139 16.29 1.43 -1.24
CA MET A 139 17.61 1.08 -0.72
C MET A 139 18.18 2.09 0.29
N PRO A 140 18.28 3.40 0.00
CA PRO A 140 18.85 4.36 0.96
C PRO A 140 18.05 4.46 2.27
N VAL A 141 16.73 4.30 2.23
CA VAL A 141 15.88 4.34 3.43
C VAL A 141 16.14 3.11 4.30
N ILE A 142 16.36 1.96 3.68
CA ILE A 142 16.64 0.69 4.37
C ILE A 142 18.03 0.70 4.97
N ASP A 143 19.02 1.18 4.23
CA ASP A 143 20.40 1.26 4.71
C ASP A 143 20.49 2.13 5.96
N ILE A 144 19.85 3.32 5.95
CA ILE A 144 19.76 4.20 7.12
C ILE A 144 19.06 3.48 8.29
N ALA A 145 17.96 2.77 8.04
CA ALA A 145 17.25 2.04 9.09
C ALA A 145 18.10 0.93 9.72
N ILE A 146 18.93 0.24 8.93
CA ILE A 146 19.87 -0.77 9.43
C ILE A 146 20.96 -0.10 10.27
N GLU A 147 21.56 0.99 9.78
CA GLU A 147 22.57 1.77 10.48
C GLU A 147 22.05 2.26 11.84
N ASP A 148 20.83 2.79 11.89
CA ASP A 148 20.21 3.27 13.14
C ASP A 148 20.02 2.14 14.17
N ILE A 149 19.61 0.94 13.72
CA ILE A 149 19.44 -0.24 14.59
C ILE A 149 20.79 -0.73 15.13
N VAL A 150 21.84 -0.69 14.30
CA VAL A 150 23.20 -1.09 14.70
C VAL A 150 23.81 -0.06 15.66
N HIS A 151 23.67 1.24 15.36
CA HIS A 151 24.14 2.32 16.22
C HIS A 151 23.43 2.35 17.58
N SER A 152 22.14 2.03 17.62
CA SER A 152 21.37 1.91 18.87
C SER A 152 21.65 0.61 19.65
N GLN A 153 22.56 -0.25 19.16
CA GLN A 153 22.96 -1.51 19.79
C GLN A 153 21.79 -2.50 19.96
N ILE A 154 20.72 -2.36 19.17
CA ILE A 154 19.58 -3.29 19.20
C ILE A 154 19.95 -4.61 18.50
N MET A 155 20.70 -4.53 17.40
CA MET A 155 21.23 -5.69 16.67
C MET A 155 22.71 -5.49 16.34
N PRO A 156 23.52 -6.57 16.26
CA PRO A 156 24.94 -6.47 15.90
C PRO A 156 25.12 -6.10 14.43
N GLU A 157 26.29 -5.58 14.07
CA GLU A 157 26.66 -5.38 12.66
C GLU A 157 26.57 -6.69 11.87
N GLY A 158 26.10 -6.62 10.62
CA GLY A 158 25.93 -7.79 9.75
C GLY A 158 24.78 -8.74 10.14
N TRP A 159 23.87 -8.31 11.02
CA TRP A 159 22.73 -9.14 11.45
C TRP A 159 21.76 -9.50 10.32
N ILE A 160 21.63 -8.64 9.31
CA ILE A 160 20.73 -8.79 8.17
C ILE A 160 21.51 -8.67 6.86
N ASN A 161 21.12 -9.48 5.88
CA ASN A 161 21.62 -9.43 4.51
C ASN A 161 20.43 -9.23 3.58
N ILE A 162 20.37 -8.07 2.92
CA ILE A 162 19.28 -7.73 1.99
C ILE A 162 19.77 -7.89 0.57
N THR A 163 19.04 -8.66 -0.21
CA THR A 163 19.28 -8.85 -1.63
C THR A 163 18.12 -8.33 -2.45
N TYR A 164 18.41 -7.50 -3.44
CA TYR A 164 17.39 -6.84 -4.25
C TYR A 164 17.13 -7.66 -5.52
N HIS A 165 15.85 -7.83 -5.86
CA HIS A 165 15.41 -8.54 -7.05
C HIS A 165 14.45 -7.67 -7.85
N ASP A 166 14.79 -7.43 -9.13
CA ASP A 166 13.96 -6.64 -10.03
C ASP A 166 12.70 -7.43 -10.40
N SER A 167 11.56 -6.94 -9.93
CA SER A 167 10.23 -7.47 -10.27
C SER A 167 9.83 -7.26 -11.73
N ARG A 168 10.47 -6.32 -12.44
CA ARG A 168 10.15 -5.94 -13.83
C ARG A 168 8.71 -5.48 -14.07
N VAL A 169 8.01 -5.01 -13.04
CA VAL A 169 6.69 -4.35 -13.18
C VAL A 169 6.75 -3.19 -14.19
N TRP A 170 7.91 -2.55 -14.31
CA TRP A 170 8.16 -1.48 -15.26
C TRP A 170 8.11 -1.91 -16.73
N GLU A 171 8.36 -3.19 -17.01
CA GLU A 171 8.32 -3.75 -18.36
C GLU A 171 6.90 -4.22 -18.70
N ASP A 172 6.34 -5.10 -17.86
CA ASP A 172 4.99 -5.65 -18.06
C ASP A 172 4.39 -6.11 -16.71
N THR A 173 3.24 -5.53 -16.35
CA THR A 173 2.50 -5.87 -15.13
C THR A 173 2.04 -7.32 -15.06
N LEU A 174 1.76 -7.97 -16.19
CA LEU A 174 1.30 -9.36 -16.25
C LEU A 174 2.46 -10.35 -16.06
N LEU A 175 3.65 -10.00 -16.55
CA LEU A 175 4.83 -10.86 -16.43
C LEU A 175 5.56 -10.65 -15.10
N ALA A 176 5.37 -9.50 -14.45
CA ALA A 176 6.03 -9.17 -13.19
C ALA A 176 5.86 -10.25 -12.11
N GLU A 177 4.66 -10.84 -11.98
CA GLU A 177 4.43 -11.89 -10.98
C GLU A 177 5.30 -13.13 -11.22
N ARG A 178 5.63 -13.43 -12.49
CA ARG A 178 6.50 -14.55 -12.87
C ARG A 178 7.93 -14.26 -12.47
N TYR A 179 8.44 -13.08 -12.81
CA TYR A 179 9.80 -12.66 -12.45
C TYR A 179 10.00 -12.62 -10.93
N ALA A 180 9.03 -12.05 -10.20
CA ALA A 180 9.02 -12.04 -8.75
C ALA A 180 9.04 -13.46 -8.16
N THR A 181 8.18 -14.36 -8.67
CA THR A 181 8.09 -15.74 -8.18
C THR A 181 9.37 -16.53 -8.46
N VAL A 182 9.95 -16.41 -9.65
CA VAL A 182 11.21 -17.09 -9.99
C VAL A 182 12.34 -16.62 -9.08
N GLY A 183 12.46 -15.32 -8.81
CA GLY A 183 13.48 -14.79 -7.90
C GLY A 183 13.36 -15.35 -6.47
N VAL A 184 12.12 -15.49 -5.98
CA VAL A 184 11.83 -16.05 -4.66
C VAL A 184 12.13 -17.54 -4.59
N VAL A 185 11.70 -18.31 -5.60
CA VAL A 185 11.99 -19.75 -5.69
C VAL A 185 13.50 -19.98 -5.77
N GLN A 186 14.22 -19.17 -6.56
CA GLN A 186 15.67 -19.27 -6.66
C GLN A 186 16.35 -18.98 -5.31
N ALA A 187 16.00 -17.89 -4.63
CA ALA A 187 16.55 -17.58 -3.31
C ALA A 187 16.23 -18.66 -2.26
N TYR A 188 15.06 -19.30 -2.35
CA TYR A 188 14.70 -20.43 -1.50
C TYR A 188 15.59 -21.65 -1.79
N CYS A 189 15.76 -22.02 -3.06
CA CYS A 189 16.61 -23.14 -3.49
C CYS A 189 18.09 -22.92 -3.17
N GLU A 190 18.54 -21.67 -3.16
CA GLU A 190 19.90 -21.27 -2.78
C GLU A 190 20.10 -21.16 -1.25
N HIS A 191 19.09 -21.55 -0.45
CA HIS A 191 19.11 -21.50 1.02
C HIS A 191 19.43 -20.10 1.59
N ARG A 192 18.93 -19.05 0.93
CA ARG A 192 19.20 -17.66 1.27
C ARG A 192 17.92 -16.82 1.39
N LEU A 193 16.85 -17.45 1.89
CA LEU A 193 15.54 -16.85 2.02
C LEU A 193 14.93 -17.11 3.40
N ASP A 194 15.04 -16.12 4.29
CA ASP A 194 14.43 -16.11 5.62
C ASP A 194 13.16 -15.24 5.67
N ALA A 195 13.13 -14.14 4.90
CA ALA A 195 11.96 -13.30 4.72
C ALA A 195 11.93 -12.64 3.33
N ILE A 196 10.76 -12.10 2.98
CA ILE A 196 10.53 -11.34 1.75
C ILE A 196 10.01 -9.95 2.11
N PHE A 197 10.65 -8.92 1.59
CA PHE A 197 10.17 -7.55 1.59
C PHE A 197 9.78 -7.13 0.14
N GLY A 198 8.92 -6.13 -0.02
CA GLY A 198 8.31 -5.77 -1.32
C GLY A 198 6.79 -5.70 -1.19
N PHE A 199 5.94 -5.59 -2.20
CA PHE A 199 6.10 -5.48 -3.66
C PHE A 199 5.60 -4.11 -4.11
N ALA A 200 5.75 -3.75 -5.39
CA ALA A 200 5.12 -2.55 -5.96
C ALA A 200 3.73 -2.82 -6.59
N ASP A 201 3.26 -4.07 -6.61
CA ASP A 201 1.96 -4.41 -7.18
C ASP A 201 1.27 -5.53 -6.38
N SER A 202 -0.06 -5.61 -6.50
CA SER A 202 -0.87 -6.55 -5.73
C SER A 202 -0.87 -7.98 -6.27
N TYR A 203 -0.54 -8.17 -7.55
CA TYR A 203 -0.61 -9.48 -8.23
C TYR A 203 0.64 -10.29 -7.90
N SER A 204 1.83 -9.72 -8.07
CA SER A 204 3.09 -10.31 -7.63
C SER A 204 3.06 -10.65 -6.14
N LEU A 205 2.56 -9.73 -5.30
CA LEU A 205 2.39 -9.99 -3.88
C LEU A 205 1.46 -11.18 -3.63
N ALA A 206 0.27 -11.22 -4.25
CA ALA A 206 -0.68 -12.30 -4.04
C ALA A 206 -0.12 -13.66 -4.50
N THR A 207 0.54 -13.71 -5.66
CA THR A 207 1.10 -14.92 -6.23
C THR A 207 2.26 -15.44 -5.38
N VAL A 208 3.26 -14.59 -5.10
CA VAL A 208 4.40 -14.99 -4.26
C VAL A 208 3.93 -15.42 -2.87
N SER A 209 2.96 -14.72 -2.26
CA SER A 209 2.46 -15.07 -0.93
C SER A 209 1.83 -16.46 -0.85
N LYS A 210 1.16 -16.89 -1.92
CA LYS A 210 0.60 -18.25 -1.98
C LYS A 210 1.69 -19.29 -2.17
N VAL A 211 2.67 -19.01 -3.03
CA VAL A 211 3.80 -19.91 -3.31
C VAL A 211 4.67 -20.08 -2.08
N SER A 212 5.07 -18.98 -1.44
CA SER A 212 5.98 -18.99 -0.30
C SER A 212 5.35 -19.55 0.98
N ALA A 213 4.01 -19.58 1.07
CA ALA A 213 3.30 -20.29 2.13
C ALA A 213 3.48 -21.81 2.04
N GLY A 214 3.79 -22.35 0.85
CA GLY A 214 4.06 -23.78 0.64
C GLY A 214 5.51 -24.18 0.94
N PHE A 215 6.41 -23.24 1.21
CA PHE A 215 7.82 -23.52 1.46
C PHE A 215 8.07 -23.93 2.90
N GLY A 216 8.39 -25.20 3.18
CA GLY A 216 8.75 -25.66 4.53
C GLY A 216 7.73 -25.21 5.61
N HIS A 217 8.10 -24.23 6.43
CA HIS A 217 7.25 -23.63 7.48
C HIS A 217 6.54 -22.33 7.08
N GLY A 218 6.58 -21.98 5.79
CA GLY A 218 6.19 -20.70 5.23
C GLY A 218 7.27 -19.63 5.38
N VAL A 219 7.32 -18.71 4.42
CA VAL A 219 8.23 -17.55 4.48
C VAL A 219 7.44 -16.28 4.80
N PRO A 220 7.81 -15.52 5.85
CA PRO A 220 7.16 -14.26 6.19
C PRO A 220 7.35 -13.21 5.09
N ILE A 221 6.27 -12.49 4.79
CA ILE A 221 6.26 -11.38 3.84
C ILE A 221 5.87 -10.10 4.57
N ILE A 222 6.69 -9.06 4.41
CA ILE A 222 6.40 -7.71 4.92
C ILE A 222 6.27 -6.76 3.74
N THR A 223 5.16 -6.03 3.69
CA THR A 223 4.85 -5.15 2.56
C THR A 223 4.21 -3.83 2.97
N THR A 224 4.51 -2.78 2.21
CA THR A 224 3.84 -1.47 2.30
C THR A 224 2.69 -1.33 1.29
N THR A 225 2.51 -2.30 0.39
CA THR A 225 1.46 -2.27 -0.63
C THR A 225 0.41 -3.36 -0.37
N GLY A 226 -0.28 -3.83 -1.42
CA GLY A 226 -1.32 -4.85 -1.28
C GLY A 226 -2.55 -4.34 -0.54
N LEU A 227 -2.99 -3.11 -0.82
CA LEU A 227 -4.09 -2.43 -0.11
C LEU A 227 -5.46 -3.12 -0.28
N ASN A 228 -5.57 -4.08 -1.21
CA ASN A 228 -6.77 -4.89 -1.41
C ASN A 228 -7.16 -5.63 -0.11
N SER A 229 -8.44 -5.57 0.27
CA SER A 229 -8.97 -6.24 1.45
C SER A 229 -8.75 -7.76 1.43
N GLN A 230 -8.76 -8.38 0.24
CA GLN A 230 -8.56 -9.83 0.07
C GLN A 230 -7.17 -10.29 0.54
N ILE A 231 -6.13 -9.46 0.38
CA ILE A 231 -4.76 -9.76 0.84
C ILE A 231 -4.68 -9.81 2.37
N GLY A 232 -5.68 -9.24 3.07
CA GLY A 232 -5.80 -9.35 4.53
C GLY A 232 -6.31 -10.71 5.04
N SER A 233 -6.80 -11.59 4.17
CA SER A 233 -7.33 -12.90 4.57
C SER A 233 -6.19 -13.80 5.07
N LYS A 234 -6.16 -14.07 6.39
CA LYS A 234 -5.18 -15.01 6.99
C LYS A 234 -5.37 -16.45 6.55
N ARG A 235 -6.54 -16.80 6.01
CA ARG A 235 -6.77 -18.11 5.38
C ARG A 235 -6.00 -18.25 4.07
N SER A 236 -5.96 -17.21 3.25
CA SER A 236 -5.35 -17.24 1.92
C SER A 236 -3.89 -16.76 1.93
N TYR A 237 -3.56 -15.85 2.85
CA TYR A 237 -2.28 -15.16 2.96
C TYR A 237 -1.78 -15.17 4.43
N PRO A 238 -1.53 -16.36 5.01
CA PRO A 238 -1.20 -16.50 6.43
C PRO A 238 0.06 -15.73 6.85
N TYR A 239 1.07 -15.68 5.98
CA TYR A 239 2.39 -15.12 6.27
C TYR A 239 2.58 -13.66 5.83
N VAL A 240 1.53 -13.01 5.32
CA VAL A 240 1.60 -11.62 4.88
C VAL A 240 1.32 -10.67 6.04
N THR A 241 2.24 -9.72 6.23
CA THR A 241 2.09 -8.59 7.14
C THR A 241 2.20 -7.30 6.33
N ARG A 242 1.15 -6.48 6.40
CA ARG A 242 1.12 -5.16 5.77
C ARG A 242 1.43 -4.10 6.81
N MET A 243 2.30 -3.16 6.45
CA MET A 243 2.60 -1.99 7.26
C MET A 243 1.58 -0.87 7.07
N THR A 244 0.82 -0.92 5.97
CA THR A 244 -0.18 0.09 5.60
C THR A 244 -1.61 -0.42 5.78
N GLY A 245 -2.54 0.52 5.94
CA GLY A 245 -3.95 0.22 6.03
C GLY A 245 -4.54 -0.26 4.70
N SER A 246 -5.68 -0.96 4.75
CA SER A 246 -6.34 -1.48 3.55
C SER A 246 -7.42 -0.54 3.00
N TYR A 247 -7.86 -0.78 1.76
CA TYR A 247 -9.02 -0.09 1.19
C TYR A 247 -10.31 -0.29 2.01
N TRP A 248 -10.38 -1.33 2.85
CA TRP A 248 -11.49 -1.47 3.79
C TRP A 248 -11.53 -0.36 4.83
N GLN A 249 -10.37 0.02 5.39
CA GLN A 249 -10.28 1.11 6.36
C GLN A 249 -10.58 2.46 5.72
N MET A 250 -10.12 2.66 4.48
CA MET A 250 -10.50 3.84 3.68
C MET A 250 -12.02 3.88 3.45
N ALA A 251 -12.63 2.76 3.06
CA ALA A 251 -14.09 2.67 2.88
C ALA A 251 -14.88 2.98 4.17
N GLN A 252 -14.38 2.54 5.32
CA GLN A 252 -14.97 2.88 6.62
C GLN A 252 -14.97 4.40 6.86
N SER A 253 -13.84 5.07 6.63
CA SER A 253 -13.75 6.53 6.76
C SER A 253 -14.64 7.25 5.74
N THR A 254 -14.69 6.77 4.49
CA THR A 254 -15.59 7.30 3.46
C THR A 254 -17.05 7.18 3.89
N TYR A 255 -17.46 6.06 4.48
CA TYR A 255 -18.82 5.88 4.99
C TYR A 255 -19.14 6.88 6.10
N GLN A 256 -18.24 7.01 7.09
CA GLN A 256 -18.40 7.94 8.20
C GLN A 256 -18.53 9.40 7.73
N PHE A 257 -17.81 9.77 6.68
CA PHE A 257 -17.84 11.13 6.15
C PHE A 257 -19.07 11.39 5.27
N ILE A 258 -19.41 10.46 4.39
CA ILE A 258 -20.36 10.71 3.30
C ILE A 258 -21.79 10.26 3.63
N ALA A 259 -21.95 9.15 4.33
CA ALA A 259 -23.20 8.38 4.29
C ALA A 259 -23.66 7.83 5.65
N HIS A 260 -22.97 8.17 6.73
CA HIS A 260 -23.29 7.65 8.05
C HIS A 260 -24.49 8.39 8.65
N HIS A 261 -25.65 7.76 8.70
CA HIS A 261 -26.81 8.36 9.36
C HIS A 261 -26.64 8.26 10.89
N GLN A 262 -26.39 9.37 11.58
CA GLN A 262 -26.51 9.44 13.04
C GLN A 262 -28.01 9.43 13.41
N GLU A 263 -28.66 8.28 13.32
CA GLU A 263 -30.04 8.13 13.82
C GLU A 263 -30.07 7.78 15.33
N GLU A 264 -28.92 7.49 15.96
CA GLU A 264 -28.87 7.00 17.35
C GLU A 264 -28.05 7.85 18.36
N GLU A 265 -27.38 8.94 17.96
CA GLU A 265 -26.58 9.77 18.89
C GLU A 265 -27.17 11.17 19.09
N GLN A 266 -28.31 11.25 19.78
CA GLN A 266 -28.90 12.52 20.23
C GLN A 266 -28.11 13.23 21.36
N ASN A 267 -26.93 12.73 21.79
CA ASN A 267 -26.30 13.19 23.03
C ASN A 267 -24.83 13.66 22.96
N SER A 268 -24.27 13.87 21.77
CA SER A 268 -22.95 14.52 21.67
C SER A 268 -23.01 15.70 20.73
N GLY A 269 -23.02 16.91 21.30
CA GLY A 269 -22.97 18.21 20.61
C GLY A 269 -21.67 18.50 19.86
N VAL A 270 -21.09 17.47 19.24
CA VAL A 270 -19.98 17.57 18.31
C VAL A 270 -20.60 17.66 16.93
N ASN A 271 -20.42 18.80 16.25
CA ASN A 271 -20.82 18.99 14.86
C ASN A 271 -20.17 17.90 13.99
N SER A 272 -20.88 16.80 13.72
CA SER A 272 -20.41 15.76 12.83
C SER A 272 -20.49 16.33 11.40
N THR A 273 -19.36 16.41 10.72
CA THR A 273 -19.27 16.88 9.32
C THR A 273 -19.75 15.78 8.38
N ASN A 274 -20.98 15.32 8.57
CA ASN A 274 -21.55 14.24 7.79
C ASN A 274 -22.46 14.80 6.70
N LEU A 275 -22.20 14.39 5.47
CA LEU A 275 -22.92 14.88 4.30
C LEU A 275 -24.25 14.16 4.07
N ASN A 276 -24.41 12.96 4.63
CA ASN A 276 -25.64 12.19 4.59
C ASN A 276 -26.17 11.87 3.18
N TYR A 277 -25.26 11.66 2.22
CA TYR A 277 -25.61 11.41 0.83
C TYR A 277 -26.10 9.98 0.62
N LYS A 278 -27.24 9.85 -0.05
CA LYS A 278 -27.85 8.57 -0.44
C LYS A 278 -27.60 8.17 -1.89
N ASN A 279 -27.38 9.17 -2.75
CA ASN A 279 -27.15 8.98 -4.17
C ASN A 279 -25.75 9.46 -4.53
N LEU A 280 -24.93 8.51 -5.00
CA LEU A 280 -23.51 8.72 -5.26
C LEU A 280 -23.16 8.06 -6.59
N VAL A 281 -22.31 8.72 -7.37
CA VAL A 281 -21.70 8.17 -8.58
C VAL A 281 -20.19 8.34 -8.45
N PHE A 282 -19.45 7.26 -8.74
CA PHE A 282 -17.99 7.26 -8.64
C PHE A 282 -17.36 7.38 -10.02
N MET A 283 -16.69 8.50 -10.30
CA MET A 283 -15.82 8.62 -11.46
C MET A 283 -14.40 8.18 -11.06
N TYR A 284 -13.78 7.27 -11.81
CA TYR A 284 -12.47 6.75 -11.43
C TYR A 284 -11.62 6.25 -12.59
N HIS A 285 -10.30 6.26 -12.40
CA HIS A 285 -9.37 5.71 -13.36
C HIS A 285 -9.40 4.18 -13.39
N ASP A 286 -9.69 3.59 -14.54
CA ASP A 286 -9.49 2.16 -14.78
C ASP A 286 -9.45 1.83 -16.27
N LYS A 287 -8.24 1.55 -16.78
CA LYS A 287 -8.02 1.21 -18.19
C LYS A 287 -8.88 0.07 -18.69
N LYS A 288 -9.07 -0.97 -17.86
CA LYS A 288 -9.80 -2.18 -18.25
C LYS A 288 -11.24 -1.87 -18.64
N ARG A 289 -11.93 -1.03 -17.86
CA ARG A 289 -13.36 -0.69 -18.03
C ARG A 289 -13.58 0.71 -18.62
N ALA A 290 -12.54 1.44 -18.97
CA ALA A 290 -12.60 2.83 -19.42
C ALA A 290 -13.57 3.04 -20.60
N ILE A 291 -14.44 4.04 -20.46
CA ILE A 291 -15.40 4.42 -21.52
C ILE A 291 -14.75 5.07 -22.74
N ASN A 292 -13.59 5.70 -22.55
CA ASN A 292 -12.78 6.32 -23.61
C ASN A 292 -11.71 5.36 -24.15
N ARG A 293 -11.84 4.06 -23.88
CA ARG A 293 -10.92 3.06 -24.42
C ARG A 293 -11.13 2.93 -25.92
N HIS A 294 -10.08 3.19 -26.69
CA HIS A 294 -10.02 2.81 -28.10
C HIS A 294 -9.89 1.28 -28.17
N GLN A 295 -10.82 0.59 -28.84
CA GLN A 295 -10.64 -0.82 -29.17
C GLN A 295 -9.55 -0.91 -30.24
N VAL A 296 -8.30 -1.09 -29.81
CA VAL A 296 -7.20 -1.39 -30.72
C VAL A 296 -7.38 -2.83 -31.21
N MET A 297 -7.45 -3.02 -32.53
CA MET A 297 -7.54 -4.36 -33.11
C MET A 297 -6.36 -5.22 -32.64
N GLY A 298 -6.64 -6.30 -31.92
CA GLY A 298 -5.65 -7.25 -31.42
C GLY A 298 -5.34 -7.18 -29.92
N GLU A 299 -5.79 -6.14 -29.20
CA GLU A 299 -5.75 -6.14 -27.74
C GLU A 299 -6.97 -6.88 -27.18
N ASN A 300 -6.73 -7.98 -26.45
CA ASN A 300 -7.79 -8.58 -25.64
C ASN A 300 -7.97 -7.73 -24.37
N ALA A 301 -9.21 -7.32 -24.11
CA ALA A 301 -9.55 -6.57 -22.89
C ALA A 301 -9.21 -7.32 -21.59
N ASP A 302 -8.96 -8.62 -21.68
CA ASP A 302 -8.58 -9.48 -20.56
C ASP A 302 -7.13 -9.30 -20.11
N ASP A 303 -6.24 -8.85 -20.98
CA ASP A 303 -4.82 -8.66 -20.66
C ASP A 303 -4.58 -7.40 -19.82
N THR A 304 -5.58 -6.53 -19.69
CA THR A 304 -5.47 -5.32 -18.87
C THR A 304 -5.79 -5.61 -17.41
N VAL A 305 -4.85 -5.26 -16.53
CA VAL A 305 -4.98 -5.43 -15.07
C VAL A 305 -5.96 -4.40 -14.49
N SER A 306 -6.75 -4.80 -13.48
CA SER A 306 -7.65 -3.86 -12.78
C SER A 306 -6.89 -2.84 -11.94
N SER A 307 -7.34 -1.58 -11.96
CA SER A 307 -6.69 -0.49 -11.23
C SER A 307 -6.90 -0.55 -9.71
N HIS A 308 -6.08 0.20 -8.99
CA HIS A 308 -6.25 0.44 -7.55
C HIS A 308 -7.59 1.13 -7.22
N CYS A 309 -8.08 2.02 -8.10
CA CYS A 309 -9.35 2.69 -7.93
C CYS A 309 -10.55 1.73 -8.07
N TYR A 310 -10.42 0.70 -8.91
CA TYR A 310 -11.42 -0.37 -8.96
C TYR A 310 -11.51 -1.13 -7.63
N PHE A 311 -10.36 -1.51 -7.06
CA PHE A 311 -10.32 -2.23 -5.78
C PHE A 311 -10.79 -1.37 -4.59
N SER A 312 -10.52 -0.06 -4.63
CA SER A 312 -11.03 0.88 -3.63
C SER A 312 -12.56 1.01 -3.72
N LEU A 313 -13.12 1.19 -4.92
CA LEU A 313 -14.57 1.23 -5.14
C LEU A 313 -15.25 -0.07 -4.72
N HIS A 314 -14.63 -1.22 -5.00
CA HIS A 314 -15.16 -2.51 -4.55
C HIS A 314 -15.21 -2.62 -3.02
N SER A 315 -14.20 -2.07 -2.34
CA SER A 315 -14.17 -2.02 -0.87
C SER A 315 -15.24 -1.08 -0.32
N ILE A 316 -15.45 0.08 -0.94
CA ILE A 316 -16.54 1.02 -0.62
C ILE A 316 -17.89 0.34 -0.78
N LYS A 317 -18.15 -0.28 -1.94
CA LYS A 317 -19.38 -1.02 -2.22
C LYS A 317 -19.69 -2.03 -1.10
N ASN A 318 -18.72 -2.88 -0.78
CA ASN A 318 -18.93 -3.95 0.18
C ASN A 318 -19.17 -3.42 1.59
N TYR A 319 -18.39 -2.42 2.02
CA TYR A 319 -18.57 -1.81 3.34
C TYR A 319 -19.94 -1.13 3.47
N PHE A 320 -20.34 -0.30 2.49
CA PHE A 320 -21.61 0.42 2.52
C PHE A 320 -22.81 -0.53 2.53
N ARG A 321 -22.76 -1.60 1.71
CA ARG A 321 -23.81 -2.63 1.67
C ARG A 321 -23.91 -3.42 2.98
N GLU A 322 -22.82 -3.58 3.71
CA GLU A 322 -22.82 -4.22 5.02
C GLU A 322 -23.42 -3.32 6.12
N LYS A 323 -23.21 -2.01 6.03
CA LYS A 323 -23.61 -1.05 7.07
C LYS A 323 -24.96 -0.37 6.86
N SER A 324 -25.53 -0.43 5.66
CA SER A 324 -26.76 0.29 5.33
C SER A 324 -27.66 -0.52 4.41
N GLU A 325 -28.92 -0.72 4.83
CA GLU A 325 -29.94 -1.40 4.01
C GLU A 325 -30.24 -0.62 2.72
N HIS A 326 -30.17 0.72 2.75
CA HIS A 326 -30.33 1.55 1.54
C HIS A 326 -29.30 1.20 0.47
N PHE A 327 -28.02 1.16 0.83
CA PHE A 327 -26.95 0.83 -0.12
C PHE A 327 -26.95 -0.66 -0.49
N LYS A 328 -27.36 -1.52 0.44
CA LYS A 328 -27.53 -2.96 0.18
C LYS A 328 -28.51 -3.23 -0.95
N GLU A 329 -29.62 -2.50 -1.00
CA GLU A 329 -30.62 -2.62 -2.07
C GLU A 329 -30.23 -1.82 -3.32
N SER A 330 -29.90 -0.53 -3.19
CA SER A 330 -29.59 0.33 -4.34
C SER A 330 -28.33 -0.10 -5.11
N TRP A 331 -27.34 -0.70 -4.44
CA TRP A 331 -26.10 -1.19 -5.08
C TRP A 331 -26.04 -2.72 -5.19
N LYS A 332 -27.19 -3.39 -5.09
CA LYS A 332 -27.30 -4.85 -5.16
C LYS A 332 -26.67 -5.43 -6.42
N VAL A 333 -26.98 -4.84 -7.58
CA VAL A 333 -26.41 -5.21 -8.88
C VAL A 333 -25.02 -4.58 -9.02
N GLN A 334 -24.97 -3.26 -9.12
CA GLN A 334 -23.74 -2.51 -9.30
C GLN A 334 -23.78 -1.19 -8.54
N THR A 335 -22.63 -0.72 -8.10
CA THR A 335 -22.46 0.68 -7.69
C THR A 335 -22.58 1.56 -8.93
N PRO A 336 -23.18 2.76 -8.85
CA PRO A 336 -23.12 3.71 -9.94
C PRO A 336 -21.69 4.22 -10.12
N TYR A 337 -21.12 4.05 -11.31
CA TYR A 337 -19.76 4.47 -11.59
C TYR A 337 -19.53 4.89 -13.05
N TRP A 338 -18.47 5.65 -13.28
CA TRP A 338 -18.04 6.13 -14.59
C TRP A 338 -16.52 5.96 -14.73
N PRO A 339 -16.05 4.83 -15.29
CA PRO A 339 -14.64 4.51 -15.39
C PRO A 339 -14.03 5.19 -16.61
N PHE A 340 -12.83 5.75 -16.49
CA PHE A 340 -12.11 6.35 -17.61
C PHE A 340 -10.63 6.00 -17.58
N ASP A 341 -9.97 6.07 -18.74
CA ASP A 341 -8.52 5.98 -18.83
C ASP A 341 -7.96 7.40 -18.73
N GLU A 342 -7.05 7.60 -17.79
CA GLU A 342 -6.40 8.89 -17.56
C GLU A 342 -5.26 9.13 -18.54
N GLU A 343 -4.68 8.05 -19.06
CA GLU A 343 -3.51 8.06 -19.96
C GLU A 343 -3.92 8.28 -21.42
N GLU A 344 -5.19 8.05 -21.75
CA GLU A 344 -5.75 8.37 -23.06
C GLU A 344 -6.04 9.88 -23.21
N ASN A 345 -5.86 10.39 -24.42
CA ASN A 345 -6.15 11.79 -24.72
C ASN A 345 -7.65 12.08 -24.56
N ARG A 346 -7.96 13.11 -23.78
CA ARG A 346 -9.33 13.53 -23.49
C ARG A 346 -9.60 14.90 -24.11
N LYS A 347 -10.69 15.03 -24.85
CA LYS A 347 -11.20 16.35 -25.26
C LYS A 347 -11.98 16.95 -24.10
N GLU A 348 -11.91 18.27 -23.98
CA GLU A 348 -12.62 19.01 -22.93
C GLU A 348 -14.13 18.78 -23.01
N ASN A 349 -14.68 18.71 -24.23
CA ASN A 349 -16.11 18.50 -24.43
C ASN A 349 -16.57 17.12 -23.92
N ASP A 350 -15.82 16.06 -24.23
CA ASP A 350 -16.13 14.70 -23.78
C ASP A 350 -16.10 14.61 -22.25
N THR A 351 -15.12 15.26 -21.61
CA THR A 351 -15.02 15.30 -20.15
C THR A 351 -16.21 16.03 -19.52
N LYS A 352 -16.65 17.16 -20.10
CA LYS A 352 -17.85 17.88 -19.65
C LYS A 352 -19.10 17.02 -19.77
N GLU A 353 -19.23 16.28 -20.85
CA GLU A 353 -20.35 15.36 -21.06
C GLU A 353 -20.35 14.23 -20.02
N TRP A 354 -19.20 13.61 -19.75
CA TRP A 354 -19.10 12.56 -18.74
C TRP A 354 -19.45 13.04 -17.34
N VAL A 355 -18.98 14.23 -16.95
CA VAL A 355 -19.34 14.83 -15.66
C VAL A 355 -20.83 15.16 -15.61
N LYS A 356 -21.41 15.67 -16.70
CA LYS A 356 -22.86 15.92 -16.80
C LYS A 356 -23.66 14.63 -16.66
N MET A 357 -23.24 13.55 -17.33
CA MET A 357 -23.87 12.23 -17.24
C MET A 357 -23.79 11.67 -15.81
N ALA A 358 -22.60 11.73 -15.18
CA ALA A 358 -22.41 11.29 -13.80
C ALA A 358 -23.28 12.10 -12.82
N SER A 359 -23.35 13.42 -12.99
CA SER A 359 -24.20 14.30 -12.18
C SER A 359 -25.68 14.00 -12.35
N ASN A 360 -26.16 13.79 -13.58
CA ASN A 360 -27.55 13.42 -13.83
C ASN A 360 -27.90 12.04 -13.24
N ALA A 361 -26.99 11.08 -13.36
CA ALA A 361 -27.15 9.75 -12.78
C ALA A 361 -27.23 9.80 -11.23
N ALA A 362 -26.46 10.67 -10.59
CA ALA A 362 -26.52 10.88 -9.14
C ALA A 362 -27.83 11.56 -8.70
N ASN A 363 -28.42 12.42 -9.53
CA ASN A 363 -29.62 13.18 -9.19
C ASN A 363 -30.94 12.52 -9.62
N GLU A 364 -30.92 11.26 -10.09
CA GLU A 364 -32.09 10.50 -10.55
C GLU A 364 -32.93 11.19 -11.65
N LYS A 365 -32.42 12.25 -12.29
CA LYS A 365 -33.05 12.80 -13.48
C LYS A 365 -32.82 11.84 -14.63
N LYS A 366 -33.83 11.01 -14.94
CA LYS A 366 -33.89 10.27 -16.20
C LYS A 366 -33.53 11.23 -17.32
N LEU A 367 -32.44 10.93 -18.02
CA LEU A 367 -32.16 11.54 -19.31
C LEU A 367 -33.33 11.12 -20.22
N GLU A 368 -34.24 12.04 -20.50
CA GLU A 368 -35.11 11.92 -21.66
C GLU A 368 -34.18 11.99 -22.88
N ILE A 369 -34.01 10.84 -23.54
CA ILE A 369 -33.28 10.69 -24.81
C ILE A 369 -34.27 10.93 -25.93
#